data_AF-A0A3L6SVJ3-F1
#
_entry.id   AF-A0A3L6SVJ3-F1
#
_cell.length_a   1.000
_cell.length_b   1.000
_cell.length_c   1.000
_cell.angle_alpha   90.00
_cell.angle_beta   90.00
_cell.angle_gamma   90.00
#
_symmetry.space_group_name_H-M   'P 1'
#
loop_
_entity.id
_entity.type
_entity.pdbx_description
1 polymer ?
#
loop_
_entity_poly.entity_id
_entity_poly.type
_entity_poly.pdbx_seq_one_letter_code
_entity_poly.pdbx_strand_id
1 'polypeptide(L)'
;MCKSVSQEVNENRRDIIEIKSHLGLPYDPYHELPEFDDPFAEWDAADEAAVAAAHAPLPRSYRSPPRGQEIFDEEEETEEEEPLNYCEHPDYDEDEDTSDDDAQDDDDE
;
A
#
# COMPACT_ATOMS: atom_id res chain seq x y z
N MET A 1 -13.55 15.36 -4.67
CA MET A 1 -12.09 15.59 -4.73
C MET A 1 -11.48 14.70 -3.67
N CYS A 2 -10.70 13.69 -4.06
CA CYS A 2 -10.00 12.84 -3.08
C CYS A 2 -8.82 13.64 -2.51
N LYS A 3 -8.73 13.76 -1.19
CA LYS A 3 -7.58 14.36 -0.52
C LYS A 3 -6.48 13.30 -0.41
N SER A 4 -5.22 13.71 -0.49
CA SER A 4 -4.10 12.81 -0.23
C SER A 4 -4.02 12.49 1.26
N VAL A 5 -3.43 11.33 1.60
CA VAL A 5 -3.20 10.97 3.01
C VAL A 5 -2.35 12.03 3.72
N SER A 6 -1.35 12.60 3.03
CA SER A 6 -0.54 13.71 3.57
C SER A 6 -1.38 14.94 3.89
N GLN A 7 -2.35 15.28 3.04
CA GLN A 7 -3.24 16.40 3.28
C GLN A 7 -4.11 16.17 4.52
N GLU A 8 -4.69 14.99 4.67
CA GLU A 8 -5.53 14.66 5.83
C GLU A 8 -4.75 14.67 7.14
N VAL A 9 -3.54 14.08 7.15
CA VAL A 9 -2.66 14.08 8.33
C VAL A 9 -2.24 15.50 8.70
N ASN A 10 -1.94 16.35 7.72
CA ASN A 10 -1.58 17.74 7.97
C ASN A 10 -2.76 18.56 8.51
N GLU A 11 -3.97 18.36 7.99
CA GLU A 11 -5.20 18.98 8.52
C GLU A 11 -5.43 18.55 9.98
N ASN A 12 -5.44 17.25 10.26
CA ASN A 12 -5.63 16.71 11.61
C ASN A 12 -4.59 17.24 12.60
N ARG A 13 -3.34 17.38 12.14
CA ARG A 13 -2.25 17.89 12.96
C ARG A 13 -2.46 19.35 13.37
N ARG A 14 -2.96 20.20 12.46
CA ARG A 14 -3.31 21.60 12.77
C ARG A 14 -4.45 21.66 13.78
N ASP A 15 -5.45 20.79 13.66
CA ASP A 15 -6.58 20.71 14.60
C ASP A 15 -6.10 20.30 16.01
N ILE A 16 -5.22 19.30 16.10
CA ILE A 16 -4.63 18.88 17.39
C ILE A 16 -3.84 20.02 18.04
N ILE A 17 -3.11 20.79 17.25
CA ILE A 17 -2.35 21.95 17.71
C ILE A 17 -3.29 23.00 18.32
N GLU A 18 -4.40 23.29 17.64
CA GLU A 18 -5.40 24.23 18.11
C GLU A 18 -6.02 23.77 19.43
N ILE A 19 -6.42 22.50 19.52
CA ILE A 19 -6.98 21.91 20.74
C ILE A 19 -5.96 21.95 21.89
N LYS A 20 -4.71 21.56 21.64
CA LYS A 20 -3.63 21.62 22.63
C LYS A 20 -3.40 23.04 23.14
N SER A 21 -3.44 24.03 22.26
CA SER A 21 -3.34 25.45 22.60
C SER A 21 -4.46 25.87 23.55
N HIS A 22 -5.72 25.50 23.26
CA HIS A 22 -6.87 25.79 24.13
C HIS A 22 -6.76 25.14 25.52
N LEU A 23 -6.06 24.01 25.62
CA LEU A 23 -5.84 23.29 26.87
C LEU A 23 -4.57 23.75 27.61
N GLY A 24 -3.80 24.70 27.07
CA GLY A 24 -2.52 25.13 27.63
C GLY A 24 -1.44 24.03 27.62
N LEU A 25 -1.63 23.01 26.77
CA LEU A 25 -0.66 21.94 26.59
C LEU A 25 0.51 22.41 25.73
N PRO A 26 1.72 21.90 25.96
CA PRO A 26 2.89 22.26 25.17
C PRO A 26 2.64 21.98 23.68
N TYR A 27 2.90 23.02 22.88
CA TYR A 27 2.84 22.95 21.43
C TYR A 27 4.01 22.11 20.91
N ASP A 28 3.72 21.34 19.88
CA ASP A 28 4.68 20.48 19.22
C ASP A 28 5.16 21.14 17.91
N PRO A 29 6.44 21.53 17.81
CA PRO A 29 6.96 22.28 16.66
C PRO A 29 7.06 21.53 15.34
N TYR A 30 6.64 20.26 15.21
CA TYR A 30 6.87 19.55 13.94
C TYR A 30 6.33 20.37 12.75
N HIS A 31 6.97 20.22 11.60
CA HIS A 31 6.55 20.86 10.35
C HIS A 31 5.54 19.97 9.62
N GLU A 32 4.71 20.56 8.76
CA GLU A 32 3.82 19.78 7.90
C GLU A 32 4.62 18.69 7.19
N LEU A 33 4.03 17.49 7.10
CA LEU A 33 4.64 16.43 6.33
C LEU A 33 4.81 16.93 4.90
N PRO A 34 5.96 16.66 4.27
CA PRO A 34 6.13 16.97 2.86
C PRO A 34 4.99 16.34 2.06
N GLU A 35 4.54 17.03 1.03
CA GLU A 35 3.76 16.36 -0.01
C GLU A 35 4.68 15.33 -0.66
N PHE A 36 4.25 14.07 -0.59
CA PHE A 36 4.89 13.00 -1.34
C PHE A 36 4.19 12.95 -2.69
N ASP A 37 4.98 13.00 -3.76
CA ASP A 37 4.49 12.68 -5.10
C ASP A 37 3.95 11.24 -5.10
N ASP A 38 2.92 10.99 -5.89
CA ASP A 38 2.36 9.64 -6.06
C ASP A 38 3.46 8.72 -6.63
N PRO A 39 3.89 7.68 -5.88
CA PRO A 39 4.98 6.81 -6.30
C PRO A 39 4.67 6.05 -7.61
N PHE A 40 3.40 5.94 -7.99
CA PHE A 40 2.97 5.25 -9.20
C PHE A 40 2.67 6.19 -10.37
N ALA A 41 2.74 7.51 -10.19
CA ALA A 41 2.41 8.46 -11.26
C ALA A 41 3.23 8.24 -12.54
N GLU A 42 4.50 7.80 -12.42
CA GLU A 42 5.32 7.48 -13.59
C GLU A 42 4.85 6.23 -14.34
N TRP A 43 4.34 5.24 -13.61
CA TRP A 43 3.79 4.02 -14.18
C TRP A 43 2.41 4.25 -14.77
N ASP A 44 1.55 4.99 -14.08
CA ASP A 44 0.24 5.39 -14.60
C ASP A 44 0.39 6.14 -15.93
N ALA A 45 1.36 7.05 -16.02
CA ALA A 45 1.67 7.77 -17.26
C ALA A 45 2.20 6.84 -18.36
N ALA A 46 3.00 5.83 -18.01
CA ALA A 46 3.50 4.84 -18.95
C ALA A 46 2.38 3.93 -19.49
N ASP A 47 1.48 3.47 -18.61
CA ASP A 47 0.31 2.69 -18.98
C ASP A 47 -0.65 3.49 -19.87
N GLU A 48 -0.92 4.75 -19.52
CA GLU A 48 -1.73 5.65 -20.35
C GLU A 48 -1.09 5.84 -21.73
N ALA A 49 0.22 6.05 -21.79
CA ALA A 49 0.96 6.20 -23.04
C ALA A 49 0.95 4.91 -23.87
N ALA A 50 1.05 3.74 -23.23
CA ALA A 50 0.97 2.44 -23.90
C ALA A 50 -0.42 2.20 -24.51
N VAL A 51 -1.47 2.50 -23.76
CA VAL A 51 -2.86 2.47 -24.25
C VAL A 51 -3.03 3.45 -25.41
N ALA A 52 -2.56 4.69 -25.29
CA ALA A 52 -2.64 5.68 -26.36
C ALA A 52 -1.87 5.26 -27.62
N ALA A 53 -0.70 4.62 -27.47
CA ALA A 53 0.09 4.10 -28.59
C ALA A 53 -0.57 2.91 -29.29
N ALA A 54 -1.20 2.00 -28.52
CA ALA A 54 -1.97 0.89 -29.08
C ALA A 54 -3.19 1.36 -29.88
N HIS A 55 -3.79 2.48 -29.47
CA HIS A 55 -4.91 3.12 -30.17
C HIS A 55 -4.49 4.15 -31.22
N ALA A 56 -3.19 4.42 -31.37
CA ALA A 56 -2.70 5.32 -32.40
C ALA A 56 -2.94 4.69 -33.80
N PRO A 57 -3.43 5.46 -34.78
CA PRO A 57 -3.64 4.95 -36.11
C PRO A 57 -2.29 4.51 -36.70
N LEU A 58 -2.18 3.22 -37.01
CA LEU A 58 -0.99 2.65 -37.63
C LEU A 58 -0.64 3.44 -38.89
N PRO A 59 0.66 3.78 -39.11
CA PRO A 59 1.06 4.42 -40.34
C PRO A 59 0.63 3.54 -41.50
N ARG A 60 -0.18 4.10 -42.40
CA ARG A 60 -0.64 3.43 -43.62
C ARG A 60 0.59 3.13 -44.48
N SER A 61 1.19 1.96 -44.25
CA SER A 61 2.22 1.40 -45.11
C SER A 61 1.56 1.06 -46.44
N TYR A 62 1.79 1.90 -47.46
CA TYR A 62 1.64 1.48 -48.85
C TYR A 62 2.81 0.56 -49.21
N ARG A 63 2.84 -0.62 -48.61
CA ARG A 63 3.72 -1.71 -49.06
C ARG A 63 2.87 -2.96 -49.12
N SER A 64 2.70 -3.46 -50.34
CA SER A 64 2.07 -4.75 -50.61
C SER A 64 2.65 -5.83 -49.69
N PRO A 65 1.84 -6.73 -49.14
CA PRO A 65 2.31 -7.70 -48.16
C PRO A 65 3.29 -8.68 -48.82
N PRO A 66 4.43 -9.00 -48.19
CA PRO A 66 5.19 -10.17 -48.58
C PRO A 66 4.31 -11.38 -48.28
N ARG A 67 3.97 -12.09 -49.34
CA ARG A 67 3.24 -13.34 -49.32
C ARG A 67 4.02 -14.37 -48.51
N GLY A 68 3.40 -14.91 -47.45
CA GLY A 68 3.70 -16.24 -46.93
C GLY A 68 4.62 -16.31 -45.72
N GLN A 69 4.20 -15.79 -44.57
CA GLN A 69 4.69 -16.28 -43.28
C GLN A 69 3.48 -16.57 -42.41
N GLU A 70 3.20 -17.86 -42.23
CA GLU A 70 2.38 -18.37 -41.14
C GLU A 70 3.11 -18.02 -39.85
N ILE A 71 2.56 -17.10 -39.08
CA ILE A 71 2.91 -16.89 -37.69
C ILE A 71 2.03 -17.82 -36.87
N PHE A 72 2.55 -19.02 -36.61
CA PHE A 72 2.08 -19.79 -35.46
C PHE A 72 2.73 -19.15 -34.24
N ASP A 73 1.97 -18.34 -33.51
CA ASP A 73 2.27 -18.05 -32.12
C ASP A 73 1.68 -19.22 -31.30
N GLU A 74 2.47 -20.29 -31.13
CA GLU A 74 2.18 -21.30 -30.10
C GLU A 74 2.60 -20.70 -28.76
N GLU A 75 1.61 -20.12 -28.09
CA GLU A 75 1.59 -19.79 -26.68
C GLU A 75 1.59 -21.08 -25.83
N GLU A 76 2.77 -21.65 -25.53
CA GLU A 76 2.89 -22.78 -24.59
C GLU A 76 3.44 -22.29 -23.24
N GLU A 77 2.48 -21.98 -22.36
CA GLU A 77 2.47 -22.24 -20.91
C GLU A 77 3.73 -21.91 -20.10
N THR A 78 3.77 -20.71 -19.51
CA THR A 78 4.65 -20.45 -18.37
C THR A 78 4.04 -21.06 -17.12
N GLU A 79 4.55 -22.20 -16.67
CA GLU A 79 4.19 -22.84 -15.40
C GLU A 79 4.32 -21.81 -14.25
N GLU A 80 3.25 -21.63 -13.47
CA GLU A 80 3.29 -20.78 -12.27
C GLU A 80 4.22 -21.40 -11.23
N GLU A 81 5.29 -20.68 -10.88
CA GLU A 81 6.17 -21.06 -9.77
C GLU A 81 5.41 -20.89 -8.44
N GLU A 82 5.08 -22.02 -7.80
CA GLU A 82 4.38 -22.04 -6.52
C GLU A 82 5.23 -21.34 -5.43
N PRO A 83 4.67 -20.39 -4.64
CA PRO A 83 5.45 -19.61 -3.69
C PRO A 83 6.08 -20.53 -2.63
N LEU A 84 7.41 -20.51 -2.58
CA LEU A 84 8.18 -21.32 -1.64
C LEU A 84 7.93 -20.88 -0.20
N ASN A 85 7.33 -21.79 0.57
CA ASN A 85 7.47 -21.93 2.02
C ASN A 85 6.99 -20.71 2.82
N TYR A 86 5.66 -20.61 2.98
CA TYR A 86 5.13 -19.89 4.12
C TYR A 86 5.53 -20.68 5.39
N CYS A 87 6.40 -20.09 6.21
CA CYS A 87 6.58 -20.57 7.57
C CYS A 87 5.42 -19.97 8.36
N GLU A 88 4.38 -20.76 8.61
CA GLU A 88 3.36 -20.41 9.60
C GLU A 88 4.10 -20.15 10.92
N HIS A 89 4.00 -18.91 11.41
CA HIS A 89 4.46 -18.63 12.76
C HIS A 89 3.61 -19.50 13.68
N PRO A 90 4.19 -20.39 14.51
CA PRO A 90 3.39 -21.17 15.43
C PRO A 90 2.59 -20.18 16.26
N ASP A 91 1.28 -20.38 16.26
CA ASP A 91 0.36 -19.70 17.15
C ASP A 91 0.97 -19.84 18.54
N TYR A 92 1.44 -18.73 19.10
CA TYR A 92 1.89 -18.72 20.47
C TYR A 92 0.64 -19.06 21.30
N ASP A 93 0.49 -20.33 21.67
CA ASP A 93 -0.35 -20.72 22.79
C ASP A 93 0.25 -20.01 24.01
N GLU A 94 -0.33 -18.86 24.33
CA GLU A 94 -0.14 -18.19 25.60
C GLU A 94 -1.05 -18.91 26.62
N ASP A 95 -0.68 -20.13 26.96
CA ASP A 95 -1.24 -20.89 28.06
C ASP A 95 -0.20 -21.08 29.17
N GLU A 96 0.28 -19.98 29.74
CA GLU A 96 0.91 -20.04 31.06
C GLU A 96 -0.05 -19.51 32.12
N ASP A 97 -1.15 -20.25 32.30
CA ASP A 97 -1.87 -20.35 33.57
C ASP A 97 -0.91 -20.90 34.64
N THR A 98 0.01 -20.07 35.15
CA THR A 98 0.71 -20.34 36.42
C THR A 98 -0.11 -19.78 37.57
N SER A 99 -1.09 -20.61 37.93
CA SER A 99 -1.56 -20.96 39.27
C SER A 99 -1.13 -20.13 40.49
N ASP A 100 -2.17 -19.70 41.23
CA ASP A 100 -2.42 -19.99 42.66
C ASP A 100 -1.55 -19.34 43.77
N ASP A 101 -2.23 -19.00 44.87
CA ASP A 101 -1.76 -18.56 46.19
C ASP A 101 -1.37 -17.06 46.31
N ASP A 102 -2.16 -16.19 46.93
CA ASP A 102 -2.49 -16.24 48.36
C ASP A 102 -3.90 -15.66 48.60
N ALA A 103 -4.81 -16.50 49.09
CA ALA A 103 -5.96 -16.03 49.85
C ALA A 103 -5.48 -15.73 51.26
N GLN A 104 -5.81 -14.56 51.83
CA GLN A 104 -6.46 -14.47 53.15
C GLN A 104 -7.11 -13.09 53.31
N ASP A 105 -8.44 -13.14 53.27
CA ASP A 105 -9.35 -12.25 53.99
C ASP A 105 -9.13 -12.42 55.51
N ASP A 106 -9.68 -11.45 56.25
CA ASP A 106 -9.92 -11.40 57.71
C ASP A 106 -8.91 -10.67 58.62
N ASP A 107 -9.46 -9.57 59.18
CA ASP A 107 -9.42 -9.07 60.57
C ASP A 107 -8.08 -8.91 61.33
N ASP A 108 -7.82 -7.69 61.81
CA ASP A 108 -8.05 -7.33 63.23
C ASP A 108 -7.64 -5.85 63.55
N GLU A 109 -8.55 -5.17 64.25
CA GLU A 109 -8.49 -3.98 65.14
C GLU A 109 -7.78 -2.65 64.75
#